data_AF-A0A929FSG6-F1
#
_entry.id   AF-A0A929FSG6-F1
#
_cell.length_a   1.000
_cell.length_b   1.000
_cell.length_c   1.000
_cell.angle_alpha   90.00
_cell.angle_beta   90.00
_cell.angle_gamma   90.00
#
_symmetry.space_group_name_H-M   'P 1'
#
loop_
_entity.id
_entity.type
_entity.pdbx_description
1 polymer ?
#
loop_
_entity_poly.entity_id
_entity_poly.type
_entity_poly.pdbx_seq_one_letter_code
_entity_poly.pdbx_strand_id
1 'polypeptide(L)'
;MKLTYRGVKYDYNPPTVETVERGVGGKYRGLDWRFRNLKKPPVLQPAADLKYRGVHYQIPGVVVNNKLEQEKVPALLSTADKARVLMLGNQRSRKNRQLAMLNRSAEEVGLTPAH
;
A
#
# COMPACT_ATOMS: atom_id res chain seq x y z
N MET A 1 6.94 2.62 -32.98
CA MET A 1 7.96 1.79 -32.30
C MET A 1 7.23 0.82 -31.38
N LYS A 2 7.45 -0.50 -31.53
CA LYS A 2 6.82 -1.52 -30.66
C LYS A 2 7.63 -1.66 -29.36
N LEU A 3 6.98 -1.85 -28.22
CA LEU A 3 7.66 -2.09 -26.94
C LEU A 3 8.12 -3.54 -26.88
N THR A 4 9.24 -3.82 -26.21
CA THR A 4 9.79 -5.19 -26.10
C THR A 4 9.98 -5.54 -24.64
N TYR A 5 9.36 -6.64 -24.18
CA TYR A 5 9.56 -7.18 -22.84
C TYR A 5 9.84 -8.68 -22.94
N ARG A 6 10.95 -9.13 -22.33
CA ARG A 6 11.44 -10.53 -22.39
C ARG A 6 11.48 -11.13 -23.81
N GLY A 7 11.90 -10.35 -24.79
CA GLY A 7 12.01 -10.78 -26.19
C GLY A 7 10.69 -10.80 -26.98
N VAL A 8 9.54 -10.55 -26.33
CA VAL A 8 8.23 -10.44 -26.99
C VAL A 8 7.96 -8.98 -27.34
N LYS A 9 7.50 -8.75 -28.57
CA LYS A 9 7.10 -7.42 -29.07
C LYS A 9 5.62 -7.19 -28.76
N TYR A 10 5.32 -6.04 -28.17
CA TYR A 10 3.97 -5.62 -27.81
C TYR A 10 3.58 -4.38 -28.61
N ASP A 11 2.33 -4.39 -29.07
CA ASP A 11 1.70 -3.20 -29.65
C ASP A 11 1.15 -2.35 -28.50
N TYR A 12 1.76 -1.18 -28.31
CA TYR A 12 1.38 -0.25 -27.26
C TYR A 12 0.19 0.58 -27.73
N ASN A 13 -1.01 0.21 -27.28
CA ASN A 13 -2.24 0.95 -27.51
C ASN A 13 -2.78 1.51 -26.17
N PRO A 14 -2.18 2.58 -25.63
CA PRO A 14 -2.66 3.15 -24.38
C PRO A 14 -4.07 3.73 -24.57
N PRO A 15 -4.96 3.58 -23.58
CA PRO A 15 -6.25 4.25 -23.62
C PRO A 15 -6.02 5.77 -23.62
N THR A 16 -6.70 6.46 -24.53
CA THR A 16 -6.65 7.92 -24.59
C THR A 16 -7.56 8.47 -23.50
N VAL A 17 -6.99 9.12 -22.50
CA VAL A 17 -7.72 9.70 -21.36
C VAL A 17 -7.79 11.22 -21.54
N GLU A 18 -9.01 11.76 -21.59
CA GLU A 18 -9.22 13.21 -21.68
C GLU A 18 -8.82 13.89 -20.38
N THR A 19 -7.72 14.67 -20.42
CA THR A 19 -7.25 15.49 -19.30
C THR A 19 -7.44 16.97 -19.57
N VAL A 20 -7.74 17.75 -18.53
CA VAL A 20 -7.74 19.21 -18.56
C VAL A 20 -6.45 19.69 -17.93
N GLU A 21 -5.70 20.51 -18.67
CA GLU A 21 -4.54 21.20 -18.13
C GLU A 21 -4.99 22.36 -17.25
N ARG A 22 -4.51 22.40 -16.02
CA ARG A 22 -4.66 23.59 -15.17
C ARG A 22 -3.57 24.58 -15.57
N GLY A 23 -3.87 25.88 -15.63
CA GLY A 23 -2.89 26.94 -15.90
C GLY A 23 -1.77 27.11 -14.84
N VAL A 24 -1.61 26.13 -13.95
CA VAL A 24 -0.60 26.08 -12.90
C VAL A 24 0.38 24.97 -13.24
N GLY A 25 1.62 25.35 -13.55
CA GLY A 25 2.72 24.44 -13.82
C GLY A 25 4.04 25.20 -13.84
N GLY A 26 5.15 24.46 -13.94
CA GLY A 26 6.47 25.05 -14.06
C GLY A 26 7.57 24.00 -14.17
N LYS A 27 8.81 24.42 -13.94
CA LYS A 27 9.97 23.53 -13.84
C LYS A 27 10.48 23.50 -12.41
N TYR A 28 10.66 22.32 -11.85
CA TYR A 28 11.32 22.12 -10.56
C TYR A 28 12.58 21.26 -10.78
N ARG A 29 13.75 21.80 -10.46
CA ARG A 29 15.06 21.14 -10.70
C ARG A 29 15.23 20.60 -12.13
N GLY A 30 14.76 21.36 -13.12
CA GLY A 30 14.82 20.99 -14.53
C GLY A 30 13.72 20.03 -15.00
N LEU A 31 12.90 19.47 -14.09
CA LEU A 31 11.78 18.61 -14.43
C LEU A 31 10.48 19.40 -14.53
N ASP A 32 9.70 19.17 -15.58
CA ASP A 32 8.37 19.75 -15.73
C ASP A 32 7.41 19.16 -14.69
N TRP A 33 6.82 20.02 -13.88
CA TRP A 33 5.71 19.66 -13.00
C TRP A 33 4.43 20.33 -13.51
N ARG A 34 3.42 19.50 -13.81
CA ARG A 34 2.13 19.92 -14.36
C ARG A 34 1.03 19.11 -13.68
N PHE A 35 -0.07 19.78 -13.33
CA PHE A 35 -1.29 19.09 -12.90
C PHE A 35 -2.16 18.78 -14.12
N ARG A 36 -2.42 17.49 -14.35
CA ARG A 36 -3.35 17.01 -15.37
C ARG A 36 -4.52 16.32 -14.67
N ASN A 37 -5.61 17.05 -14.50
CA ASN A 37 -6.83 16.48 -13.92
C ASN A 37 -7.65 15.81 -15.01
N LEU A 38 -8.36 14.74 -14.66
CA LEU A 38 -9.29 14.09 -15.57
C LEU A 38 -10.44 15.06 -15.88
N LYS A 39 -10.84 15.15 -17.15
CA LYS A 39 -12.00 15.96 -17.55
C LYS A 39 -13.30 15.44 -16.95
N LYS A 40 -13.41 14.12 -16.84
CA LYS A 40 -14.49 13.43 -16.14
C LYS A 40 -13.91 12.82 -14.86
N PRO A 41 -14.22 13.36 -13.66
CA PRO A 41 -13.74 12.76 -12.43
C PRO A 41 -14.32 11.35 -12.27
N PRO A 42 -13.54 10.37 -11.81
CA PRO A 42 -14.03 9.02 -11.61
C PRO A 42 -15.06 9.02 -10.48
N VAL A 43 -16.18 8.32 -10.69
CA VAL A 43 -17.16 8.06 -9.63
C VAL A 43 -16.62 6.93 -8.77
N LEU A 44 -16.11 7.26 -7.59
CA LEU A 44 -15.59 6.27 -6.65
C LEU A 44 -16.75 5.50 -6.01
N GLN A 45 -16.63 4.19 -5.96
CA GLN A 45 -17.59 3.35 -5.22
C GLN A 45 -17.24 3.35 -3.73
N PRO A 46 -18.25 3.33 -2.84
CA PRO A 46 -18.00 3.15 -1.42
C PRO A 46 -17.38 1.76 -1.18
N ALA A 47 -16.36 1.70 -0.32
CA ALA A 47 -15.73 0.43 0.07
C ALA A 47 -16.61 -0.42 1.00
N ALA A 48 -17.61 0.20 1.63
CA ALA A 48 -18.56 -0.48 2.49
C ALA A 48 -19.74 -1.04 1.67
N ASP A 49 -20.24 -2.20 2.08
CA ASP A 49 -21.46 -2.80 1.54
C ASP A 49 -22.68 -2.06 2.12
N LEU A 50 -23.11 -1.00 1.44
CA LEU A 50 -24.20 -0.14 1.89
C LEU A 50 -25.56 -0.80 1.61
N LYS A 51 -26.49 -0.68 2.56
CA LYS A 51 -27.87 -1.14 2.43
C LYS A 51 -28.84 0.01 2.72
N TYR A 52 -29.85 0.17 1.87
CA TYR A 52 -30.95 1.10 2.08
C TYR A 52 -32.27 0.33 2.18
N ARG A 53 -32.96 0.44 3.32
CA ARG A 53 -34.22 -0.30 3.60
C ARG A 53 -34.14 -1.80 3.28
N GLY A 54 -33.02 -2.44 3.64
CA GLY A 54 -32.80 -3.87 3.41
C GLY A 54 -32.33 -4.25 2.00
N VAL A 55 -32.28 -3.31 1.05
CA VAL A 55 -31.80 -3.55 -0.32
C VAL A 55 -30.34 -3.08 -0.43
N HIS A 56 -29.48 -3.89 -1.05
CA HIS A 56 -28.08 -3.52 -1.28
C HIS A 56 -28.00 -2.35 -2.26
N TYR A 57 -27.19 -1.36 -1.92
CA TYR A 57 -26.93 -0.22 -2.79
C TYR A 57 -26.09 -0.68 -3.98
N GLN A 58 -26.60 -0.46 -5.20
CA GLN A 58 -25.90 -0.74 -6.45
C GLN A 58 -26.01 0.49 -7.35
N ILE A 59 -24.91 0.89 -7.98
CA ILE A 59 -24.89 2.02 -8.92
C ILE A 59 -25.23 1.48 -10.32
N PRO A 60 -26.24 2.02 -11.01
CA PRO A 60 -26.59 1.58 -12.36
C PRO A 60 -25.44 1.87 -13.34
N GLY A 61 -25.03 0.85 -14.10
CA GLY A 61 -23.98 0.95 -15.12
C GLY A 61 -22.60 0.41 -14.71
N VAL A 62 -22.40 0.01 -13.46
CA VAL A 62 -21.21 -0.77 -13.07
C VAL A 62 -21.63 -2.22 -12.87
N VAL A 63 -21.47 -3.03 -13.92
CA VAL A 63 -21.54 -4.48 -13.79
C VAL A 63 -20.29 -4.92 -13.04
N VAL A 64 -20.33 -4.83 -11.71
CA VAL A 64 -19.27 -5.36 -10.84
C VAL A 64 -19.42 -6.88 -10.88
N ASN A 65 -18.85 -7.52 -11.91
CA ASN A 65 -18.56 -8.95 -11.91
C ASN A 65 -17.37 -9.24 -10.99
N ASN A 66 -17.37 -8.70 -9.77
CA ASN A 66 -16.41 -9.09 -8.75
C ASN A 66 -17.16 -9.98 -7.76
N LYS A 67 -17.38 -11.23 -8.16
CA LYS A 67 -17.21 -12.33 -7.21
C LYS A 67 -15.71 -12.35 -6.87
N LEU A 68 -15.26 -11.42 -6.04
CA LEU A 68 -14.09 -11.67 -5.24
C LEU A 68 -14.58 -12.65 -4.20
N GLU A 69 -14.27 -13.92 -4.45
CA GLU A 69 -14.26 -14.93 -3.40
C GLU A 69 -13.54 -14.29 -2.22
N GLN A 70 -14.30 -14.02 -1.16
CA GLN A 70 -13.74 -13.62 0.11
C GLN A 70 -12.91 -14.81 0.56
N GLU A 71 -11.63 -14.83 0.20
CA GLU A 71 -10.67 -15.67 0.89
C GLU A 71 -10.85 -15.38 2.37
N LYS A 72 -11.18 -16.44 3.10
CA LYS A 72 -11.47 -16.46 4.53
C LYS A 72 -10.30 -15.81 5.27
N VAL A 73 -10.38 -14.50 5.49
CA VAL A 73 -9.38 -13.72 6.22
C VAL A 73 -9.24 -14.41 7.59
N PRO A 74 -8.05 -14.94 7.94
CA PRO A 74 -7.87 -15.61 9.23
C PRO A 74 -8.24 -14.61 10.33
N ALA A 75 -9.05 -15.08 11.28
CA ALA A 75 -9.74 -14.31 12.31
C ALA A 75 -9.09 -12.95 12.61
N LEU A 76 -9.83 -11.87 12.34
CA LEU A 76 -9.44 -10.50 12.59
C LEU A 76 -8.95 -10.36 14.05
N LEU A 77 -7.63 -10.38 14.27
CA LEU A 77 -7.04 -10.04 15.55
C LEU A 77 -7.60 -8.68 15.97
N SER A 78 -8.17 -8.62 17.17
CA SER A 78 -8.75 -7.39 17.71
C SER A 78 -7.69 -6.28 17.68
N THR A 79 -8.13 -5.03 17.59
CA THR A 79 -7.20 -3.87 17.66
C THR A 79 -6.32 -3.94 18.91
N ALA A 80 -6.87 -4.46 20.02
CA ALA A 80 -6.16 -4.75 21.25
C ALA A 80 -5.04 -5.80 21.06
N ASP A 81 -5.29 -6.88 20.31
CA ASP A 81 -4.30 -7.92 20.05
C ASP A 81 -3.16 -7.40 19.17
N LYS A 82 -3.49 -6.59 18.16
CA LYS A 82 -2.49 -5.92 17.32
C LYS A 82 -1.60 -4.99 18.14
N ALA A 83 -2.19 -4.19 19.05
CA ALA A 83 -1.44 -3.32 19.95
C ALA A 83 -0.51 -4.13 20.86
N ARG A 84 -0.98 -5.28 21.38
CA ARG A 84 -0.19 -6.20 22.21
C ARG A 84 1.02 -6.75 21.47
N VAL A 85 0.84 -7.19 20.22
CA VAL A 85 1.93 -7.69 19.37
C VAL A 85 2.99 -6.61 19.12
N LEU A 86 2.56 -5.38 18.82
CA LEU A 86 3.49 -4.26 18.60
C LEU A 86 4.28 -3.91 19.87
N MET A 87 3.62 -3.91 21.03
CA MET A 87 4.30 -3.68 22.32
C MET A 87 5.35 -4.76 22.61
N LEU A 88 5.01 -6.04 22.40
CA LEU A 88 5.94 -7.15 22.57
C LEU A 88 7.13 -7.06 21.60
N GLY A 89 6.89 -6.68 20.35
CA GLY A 89 7.93 -6.45 19.35
C GLY A 89 8.91 -5.35 19.77
N ASN A 90 8.40 -4.22 20.26
CA ASN A 90 9.22 -3.11 20.74
C ASN A 90 10.04 -3.50 21.99
N GLN A 91 9.43 -4.20 22.95
CA GLN A 91 10.12 -4.71 24.13
C GLN A 91 11.26 -5.67 23.77
N ARG A 92 11.02 -6.62 22.85
CA ARG A 92 12.06 -7.54 22.36
C ARG A 92 13.20 -6.79 21.68
N SER A 93 12.88 -5.81 20.82
CA SER A 93 13.90 -4.98 20.16
C SER A 93 14.80 -4.24 21.17
N ARG A 94 14.20 -3.63 22.21
CA ARG A 94 14.96 -2.96 23.28
C ARG A 94 15.85 -3.91 24.05
N LYS A 95 15.32 -5.08 24.45
CA LYS A 95 16.10 -6.12 25.15
C LYS A 95 17.26 -6.63 24.30
N ASN A 96 17.02 -6.94 23.03
CA ASN A 96 18.05 -7.42 22.12
C ASN A 96 19.15 -6.36 21.93
N ARG A 97 18.78 -5.09 21.82
CA ARG A 97 19.75 -3.99 21.74
C ARG A 97 20.59 -3.88 23.02
N GLN A 98 19.96 -3.93 24.19
CA GLN A 98 20.66 -3.88 25.47
C GLN A 98 21.62 -5.06 25.65
N LEU A 99 21.16 -6.26 25.31
CA LEU A 99 21.97 -7.48 25.38
C LEU A 99 23.15 -7.41 24.41
N ALA A 100 22.95 -6.95 23.17
CA ALA A 100 24.04 -6.80 22.20
C ALA A 100 25.09 -5.77 22.66
N MET A 101 24.66 -4.66 23.28
CA MET A 101 25.58 -3.66 23.83
C MET A 101 26.35 -4.22 25.03
N LEU A 102 25.67 -4.97 25.92
CA LEU A 102 26.29 -5.64 27.05
C LEU A 102 27.35 -6.64 26.58
N ASN A 103 27.00 -7.51 25.63
CA ASN A 103 27.91 -8.51 25.09
C ASN A 103 29.16 -7.86 24.48
N ARG A 104 28.98 -6.76 23.71
CA ARG A 104 30.12 -6.00 23.17
C ARG A 104 31.03 -5.46 24.27
N SER A 105 30.46 -4.88 25.33
CA SER A 105 31.26 -4.39 26.47
C SER A 105 31.95 -5.51 27.24
N ALA A 106 31.31 -6.69 27.34
CA ALA A 106 31.90 -7.86 27.99
C ALA A 106 33.10 -8.38 27.19
N GLU A 107 32.99 -8.44 25.86
CA GLU A 107 34.09 -8.78 24.95
C GLU A 107 35.28 -7.82 25.09
N GLU A 108 35.03 -6.50 25.22
CA GLU A 108 36.09 -5.50 25.45
C GLU A 108 36.88 -5.75 26.75
N VAL A 109 36.24 -6.31 27.77
CA VAL A 109 36.87 -6.64 29.07
C VAL A 109 37.36 -8.10 29.11
N GLY A 110 37.25 -8.84 28.01
CA GLY A 110 37.68 -10.25 27.92
C GLY A 110 36.75 -11.26 28.61
N LEU A 111 35.55 -10.83 29.01
CA LEU A 111 34.48 -11.71 29.49
C LEU A 111 33.73 -12.28 28.29
N THR A 112 34.10 -13.48 27.84
CA THR A 112 33.39 -14.17 26.76
C THR A 112 32.07 -14.74 27.29
N PRO A 113 30.91 -14.48 26.64
CA PRO A 113 29.66 -15.10 27.04
C PRO A 113 29.70 -16.60 26.74
N ALA A 114 29.30 -17.43 27.70
CA ALA A 114 29.12 -18.86 27.48
C ALA A 114 27.99 -19.09 26.47
N HIS A 115 28.27 -19.88 25.43
CA HIS A 115 27.31 -20.30 24.40
C HIS A 115 26.16 -21.13 24.96
#